data_AF-A0A8C2N2M5-F1
#
_entry.id   AF-A0A8C2N2M5-F1
#
_cell.length_a   1.000
_cell.length_b   1.000
_cell.length_c   1.000
_cell.angle_alpha   90.00
_cell.angle_beta   90.00
_cell.angle_gamma   90.00
#
_symmetry.space_group_name_H-M   'P 1'
#
loop_
_entity.id
_entity.type
_entity.pdbx_description
1 polymer ?
#
loop_
_entity_poly.entity_id
_entity_poly.type
_entity_poly.pdbx_seq_one_letter_code
_entity_poly.pdbx_strand_id
1 'polypeptide(L)'
;MRLFLHLSVLTVACVWAMAMEIPMSMVVKETLIQLSTHRALLTSNETVRLPVPTHKNHQLCIREIFQGLDILKNQTVRGGSVETLFQNLSLIKKYIDRQKEQCGQERRKARQFLDYLQEFLGVMGTEWTMEG
;
A
#
# COMPACT_ATOMS: atom_id res chain seq x y z
N MET A 1 -40.78 -8.27 -32.14
CA MET A 1 -40.34 -8.99 -30.92
C MET A 1 -38.92 -9.57 -30.97
N ARG A 2 -38.02 -9.15 -31.87
CA ARG A 2 -36.58 -9.55 -31.81
C ARG A 2 -35.64 -8.42 -31.35
N LEU A 3 -36.01 -7.16 -31.54
CA LEU A 3 -35.14 -6.02 -31.19
C LEU A 3 -35.11 -5.73 -29.68
N PHE A 4 -36.24 -5.89 -28.99
CA PHE A 4 -36.34 -5.67 -27.54
C PHE A 4 -35.62 -6.75 -26.72
N LEU A 5 -35.48 -7.97 -27.24
CA LEU A 5 -34.73 -9.04 -26.56
C LEU A 5 -33.22 -8.84 -26.64
N HIS A 6 -32.71 -8.20 -27.70
CA HIS A 6 -31.28 -7.88 -27.80
C HIS A 6 -30.90 -6.67 -26.93
N LEU A 7 -31.82 -5.71 -26.76
CA LEU A 7 -31.59 -4.54 -25.93
C LEU A 7 -31.54 -4.88 -24.43
N SER A 8 -32.35 -5.86 -23.98
CA SER A 8 -32.34 -6.32 -22.58
C SER A 8 -31.14 -7.19 -22.23
N VAL A 9 -30.55 -7.90 -23.20
CA VAL A 9 -29.33 -8.70 -22.98
C VAL A 9 -28.09 -7.79 -22.87
N LEU A 10 -28.06 -6.67 -23.60
CA LEU A 10 -26.96 -5.70 -23.54
C LEU A 10 -26.96 -4.86 -22.25
N THR A 11 -28.10 -4.64 -21.61
CA THR A 11 -28.17 -3.86 -20.36
C THR A 11 -27.87 -4.70 -19.12
N VAL A 12 -28.13 -6.01 -19.15
CA VAL A 12 -27.81 -6.91 -18.03
C VAL A 12 -26.31 -7.25 -17.98
N ALA A 13 -25.61 -7.25 -19.12
CA ALA A 13 -24.18 -7.53 -19.18
C ALA A 13 -23.28 -6.37 -18.72
N CYS A 14 -23.74 -5.11 -18.81
CA CYS A 14 -22.93 -3.95 -18.42
C CYS A 14 -22.87 -3.68 -16.91
N VAL A 15 -23.73 -4.32 -16.10
CA VAL A 15 -23.76 -4.06 -14.64
C VAL A 15 -22.74 -4.93 -13.87
N TRP A 16 -22.20 -5.98 -14.49
CA TRP A 16 -21.28 -6.91 -13.82
C TRP A 16 -19.78 -6.68 -14.09
N ALA A 17 -19.41 -5.67 -14.88
CA ALA A 17 -18.01 -5.38 -15.20
C ALA A 17 -17.41 -4.19 -14.43
N MET A 18 -18.18 -3.53 -13.57
CA MET A 18 -17.62 -2.61 -12.57
C MET A 18 -17.17 -3.46 -11.39
N ALA A 19 -16.08 -4.21 -11.57
CA ALA A 19 -15.29 -4.63 -10.43
C ALA A 19 -14.87 -3.33 -9.73
N MET A 20 -15.62 -2.94 -8.69
CA MET A 20 -15.22 -1.85 -7.81
C MET A 20 -13.86 -2.25 -7.25
N GLU A 21 -12.78 -1.76 -7.87
CA GLU A 21 -11.47 -1.84 -7.26
C GLU A 21 -11.59 -1.18 -5.90
N ILE A 22 -11.45 -1.98 -4.84
CA ILE A 22 -11.56 -1.49 -3.47
C ILE A 22 -10.52 -0.37 -3.32
N PRO A 23 -10.93 0.86 -2.96
CA PRO A 23 -10.00 1.97 -2.90
C PRO A 23 -8.91 1.67 -1.87
N MET A 24 -7.66 1.95 -2.22
CA MET A 24 -6.50 1.65 -1.36
C MET A 24 -6.62 2.30 0.02
N SER A 25 -7.30 3.45 0.13
CA SER A 25 -7.62 4.10 1.41
C SER A 25 -8.48 3.23 2.33
N MET A 26 -9.44 2.47 1.78
CA MET A 26 -10.26 1.55 2.54
C MET A 26 -9.46 0.35 3.03
N VAL A 27 -8.60 -0.21 2.17
CA VAL A 27 -7.69 -1.30 2.57
C VAL A 27 -6.75 -0.84 3.69
N VAL A 28 -6.16 0.36 3.59
CA VAL A 28 -5.30 0.91 4.66
C VAL A 28 -6.07 1.08 5.97
N LYS A 29 -7.29 1.62 5.94
CA LYS A 29 -8.13 1.78 7.13
C LYS A 29 -8.46 0.43 7.80
N GLU A 30 -8.86 -0.55 7.01
CA GLU A 30 -9.14 -1.91 7.50
C GLU A 30 -7.87 -2.58 8.07
N THR A 31 -6.73 -2.42 7.38
CA THR A 31 -5.44 -2.94 7.84
C THR A 31 -5.05 -2.38 9.21
N LEU A 32 -5.31 -1.08 9.46
CA LEU A 32 -5.05 -0.46 10.77
C LEU A 32 -5.90 -1.08 11.88
N ILE A 33 -7.19 -1.35 11.62
CA ILE A 33 -8.09 -2.01 12.57
C ILE A 33 -7.62 -3.45 12.85
N GLN A 34 -7.21 -4.17 11.81
CA GLN A 34 -6.69 -5.52 11.95
C GLN A 34 -5.36 -5.55 12.71
N LEU A 35 -4.48 -4.58 12.48
CA LEU A 35 -3.22 -4.44 13.20
C LEU A 35 -3.46 -4.21 14.69
N SER A 36 -4.42 -3.35 15.06
CA SER A 36 -4.78 -3.14 16.47
C SER A 36 -5.38 -4.41 17.10
N THR A 37 -6.26 -5.11 16.36
CA THR A 37 -6.93 -6.33 16.84
C THR A 37 -5.94 -7.46 17.10
N HIS A 38 -4.95 -7.64 16.23
CA HIS A 38 -3.97 -8.73 16.33
C HIS A 38 -2.71 -8.36 17.10
N ARG A 39 -2.63 -7.17 17.71
CA ARG A 39 -1.41 -6.67 18.35
C ARG A 39 -0.84 -7.65 19.38
N ALA A 40 -1.67 -8.20 20.27
CA ALA A 40 -1.25 -9.15 21.29
C ALA A 40 -0.65 -10.44 20.70
N LEU A 41 -1.22 -10.94 19.60
CA LEU A 41 -0.69 -12.10 18.88
C LEU A 41 0.67 -11.78 18.25
N LEU A 42 0.77 -10.64 17.56
CA LEU A 42 1.98 -10.21 16.85
C LEU A 42 3.15 -9.90 17.80
N THR A 43 2.86 -9.49 19.04
CA THR A 43 3.87 -9.22 20.07
C THR A 43 4.07 -10.38 21.04
N SER A 44 3.46 -11.55 20.80
CA SER A 44 3.54 -12.69 21.73
C SER A 44 4.96 -13.25 21.90
N ASN A 45 5.80 -13.13 20.86
CA ASN A 45 7.21 -13.48 20.94
C ASN A 45 8.07 -12.25 21.23
N GLU A 46 8.40 -12.05 22.51
CA GLU A 46 9.16 -10.89 22.99
C GLU A 46 10.65 -10.90 22.61
N THR A 47 11.16 -12.03 22.11
CA THR A 47 12.59 -12.17 21.76
C THR A 47 12.92 -11.65 20.37
N VAL A 48 11.90 -11.45 19.53
CA VAL A 48 12.06 -11.03 18.14
C VAL A 48 12.61 -9.62 18.08
N ARG A 49 13.69 -9.45 17.30
CA ARG A 49 14.22 -8.12 16.96
C ARG A 49 13.86 -7.80 15.53
N LEU A 50 13.12 -6.71 15.34
CA LEU A 50 12.72 -6.19 14.05
C LEU A 50 13.47 -4.87 13.78
N PRO A 51 13.83 -4.57 12.52
CA PRO A 51 14.35 -3.26 12.17
C PRO A 51 13.26 -2.21 12.38
N VAL A 52 13.59 -1.15 13.13
CA VAL A 52 12.72 0.01 13.32
C VAL A 52 13.52 1.25 12.92
N PRO A 53 13.10 1.98 11.86
CA PRO A 53 13.76 3.22 11.47
C PRO A 53 13.78 4.24 12.61
N THR A 54 14.90 4.93 12.77
CA THR A 54 15.10 5.94 13.83
C THR A 54 14.49 7.30 13.50
N HIS A 55 14.10 7.53 12.24
CA HIS A 55 13.50 8.77 11.75
C HIS A 55 12.08 8.55 11.25
N LYS A 56 11.32 9.64 11.07
CA LYS A 56 9.91 9.59 10.66
C LYS A 56 9.66 9.64 9.15
N ASN A 57 10.71 9.76 8.33
CA ASN A 57 10.61 9.75 6.86
C ASN A 57 10.30 8.33 6.33
N HIS A 58 9.07 7.85 6.54
CA HIS A 58 8.66 6.47 6.26
C HIS A 58 8.87 6.04 4.79
N GLN A 59 8.72 6.97 3.84
CA GLN A 59 8.89 6.71 2.41
C GLN A 59 10.31 6.25 2.04
N LEU A 60 11.32 6.62 2.84
CA LEU A 60 12.71 6.20 2.64
C LEU A 60 12.98 4.76 3.10
N CYS A 61 12.12 4.23 3.97
CA CYS A 61 12.34 2.95 4.67
C CYS A 61 11.34 1.85 4.28
N ILE A 62 10.63 2.00 3.15
CA ILE A 62 9.62 1.02 2.72
C ILE A 62 10.20 -0.40 2.66
N ARG A 63 11.43 -0.56 2.15
CA ARG A 63 12.08 -1.87 2.06
C ARG A 63 12.27 -2.49 3.44
N GLU A 64 12.84 -1.75 4.38
CA GLU A 64 13.12 -2.21 5.75
C GLU A 64 11.82 -2.52 6.50
N ILE A 65 10.75 -1.72 6.30
CA ILE A 65 9.42 -1.97 6.86
C ILE A 65 8.87 -3.32 6.38
N PHE A 66 8.90 -3.59 5.07
CA PHE A 66 8.37 -4.86 4.54
C PHE A 66 9.28 -6.07 4.84
N GLN A 67 10.59 -5.88 5.00
CA GLN A 67 11.48 -6.92 5.51
C GLN A 67 11.15 -7.29 6.97
N GLY A 68 10.94 -6.29 7.84
CA GLY A 68 10.49 -6.52 9.20
C GLY A 68 9.14 -7.25 9.25
N LEU A 69 8.22 -6.89 8.36
CA LEU A 69 6.93 -7.58 8.25
C LEU A 69 7.07 -9.04 7.83
N ASP A 70 7.98 -9.36 6.91
CA ASP A 70 8.22 -10.75 6.49
C ASP A 70 8.78 -11.60 7.63
N ILE A 71 9.67 -11.05 8.46
CA ILE A 71 10.17 -11.71 9.67
C ILE A 71 9.00 -11.97 10.64
N LEU A 72 8.20 -10.94 10.93
CA LEU A 72 7.05 -11.03 11.82
C LEU A 72 6.03 -12.08 11.35
N LYS A 73 5.73 -12.11 10.05
CA LYS A 73 4.84 -13.08 9.41
C LYS A 73 5.33 -14.52 9.57
N ASN A 74 6.65 -14.74 9.46
CA ASN A 74 7.23 -16.08 9.58
C ASN A 74 7.22 -16.63 11.01
N GLN A 75 7.11 -15.75 12.01
CA GLN A 75 7.05 -16.13 13.43
C GLN A 75 5.62 -16.17 13.98
N THR A 76 4.67 -15.58 13.27
CA THR A 76 3.26 -15.58 13.66
C THR A 76 2.61 -16.92 13.28
N VAL A 77 1.87 -17.52 14.22
CA VAL A 77 1.07 -18.72 13.94
C VAL A 77 0.05 -18.40 12.84
N ARG A 78 0.08 -19.16 11.75
CA ARG A 78 -0.77 -18.91 10.57
C ARG A 78 -2.22 -19.35 10.81
N GLY A 79 -3.14 -18.72 10.09
CA GLY A 79 -4.58 -19.04 10.09
C GLY A 79 -5.42 -18.04 10.88
N GLY A 80 -6.74 -18.11 10.71
CA GLY A 80 -7.67 -17.16 11.33
C GLY A 80 -7.62 -15.76 10.71
N SER A 81 -8.08 -14.75 11.46
CA SER A 81 -8.21 -13.37 10.98
C SER A 81 -6.89 -12.63 10.78
N VAL A 82 -5.76 -13.18 11.26
CA VAL A 82 -4.42 -12.58 11.06
C VAL A 82 -3.93 -12.76 9.63
N GLU A 83 -4.44 -13.76 8.89
CA GLU A 83 -4.08 -13.95 7.49
C GLU A 83 -4.58 -12.77 6.63
N THR A 84 -5.79 -12.27 6.93
CA THR A 84 -6.35 -11.08 6.27
C THR A 84 -5.47 -9.85 6.47
N LEU A 85 -4.86 -9.70 7.66
CA LEU A 85 -3.90 -8.62 7.92
C LEU A 85 -2.69 -8.70 6.98
N PHE A 86 -2.06 -9.88 6.86
CA PHE A 86 -0.90 -10.06 5.98
C PHE A 86 -1.25 -9.96 4.49
N GLN A 87 -2.44 -10.40 4.09
CA GLN A 87 -2.95 -10.21 2.74
C GLN A 87 -3.14 -8.73 2.40
N ASN A 88 -3.76 -7.97 3.30
CA ASN A 88 -3.95 -6.52 3.11
C ASN A 88 -2.62 -5.77 3.04
N LEU A 89 -1.65 -6.12 3.90
CA LEU A 89 -0.29 -5.55 3.82
C LEU A 89 0.42 -5.91 2.52
N SER A 90 0.22 -7.12 1.98
CA SER A 90 0.74 -7.52 0.67
C SER A 90 0.12 -6.72 -0.48
N LEU A 91 -1.18 -6.43 -0.42
CA LEU A 91 -1.85 -5.54 -1.39
C LEU A 91 -1.28 -4.12 -1.34
N ILE A 92 -1.07 -3.57 -0.14
CA ILE A 92 -0.42 -2.26 0.05
C ILE A 92 1.00 -2.28 -0.53
N LYS A 93 1.78 -3.34 -0.29
CA LYS A 93 3.13 -3.49 -0.88
C LYS A 93 3.09 -3.42 -2.39
N LYS A 94 2.23 -4.22 -3.03
CA LYS A 94 2.09 -4.25 -4.49
C LYS A 94 1.69 -2.90 -5.06
N TYR A 95 0.81 -2.18 -4.37
CA TYR A 95 0.46 -0.81 -4.75
C TYR A 95 1.69 0.11 -4.73
N ILE A 96 2.48 0.09 -3.66
CA ILE A 96 3.70 0.90 -3.54
C ILE A 96 4.74 0.52 -4.61
N ASP A 97 4.95 -0.78 -4.85
CA ASP A 97 5.88 -1.26 -5.87
C ASP A 97 5.46 -0.74 -7.27
N ARG A 98 4.16 -0.77 -7.59
CA ARG A 98 3.61 -0.21 -8.83
C ARG A 98 3.81 1.31 -8.93
N GLN A 99 3.62 2.05 -7.84
CA GLN A 99 3.89 3.50 -7.83
C GLN A 99 5.37 3.79 -8.09
N LYS A 100 6.27 2.96 -7.55
CA LYS A 100 7.72 3.11 -7.74
C LYS A 100 8.15 2.87 -9.19
N GLU A 101 7.53 1.89 -9.88
CA GLU A 101 7.77 1.64 -11.30
C GLU A 101 7.42 2.87 -12.18
N GLN A 102 6.43 3.67 -11.76
CA GLN A 102 6.00 4.87 -12.48
C GLN A 102 7.01 6.03 -12.41
N CYS A 103 7.89 6.06 -11.40
CA CYS A 103 8.84 7.16 -11.19
C CYS A 103 9.77 7.41 -12.40
N GLY A 104 10.13 6.36 -13.13
CA GLY A 104 11.03 6.44 -14.29
C GLY A 104 10.38 6.17 -15.64
N GLN A 105 9.06 5.96 -15.66
CA GLN A 105 8.35 5.50 -16.86
C GLN A 105 8.28 6.56 -17.95
N GLU A 106 8.16 7.83 -17.56
CA GLU A 106 7.98 8.94 -18.49
C GLU A 106 9.20 9.87 -18.52
N ARG A 107 9.71 10.15 -19.73
CA ARG A 107 10.77 11.13 -19.93
C ARG A 107 10.15 12.47 -20.32
N ARG A 108 10.44 13.51 -19.54
CA ARG A 108 9.91 14.87 -19.69
C ARG A 108 11.03 15.86 -20.03
N LYS A 109 10.65 17.09 -20.43
CA LYS A 109 11.61 18.16 -20.72
C LYS A 109 12.28 18.66 -19.42
N ALA A 110 13.47 19.23 -19.54
CA ALA A 110 14.23 19.76 -18.41
C ALA A 110 13.42 20.71 -17.52
N ARG A 111 12.61 21.61 -18.09
CA ARG A 111 11.74 22.50 -17.32
C ARG A 111 10.82 21.74 -16.36
N GLN A 112 10.10 20.74 -16.85
CA GLN A 112 9.18 19.94 -16.04
C GLN A 112 9.91 19.14 -14.95
N PHE A 113 11.11 18.65 -15.27
CA PHE A 113 11.96 18.00 -14.28
C PHE A 113 12.43 18.96 -13.19
N LEU A 114 12.83 20.18 -13.55
CA LEU A 114 13.24 21.21 -12.59
C LEU A 114 12.07 21.67 -11.72
N ASP A 115 10.86 21.79 -12.28
CA ASP A 115 9.64 22.07 -11.52
C ASP A 115 9.41 20.98 -10.46
N TYR A 116 9.49 19.69 -10.86
CA TYR A 116 9.39 18.56 -9.93
C TYR A 116 10.52 18.53 -8.88
N LEU A 117 11.76 18.86 -9.28
CA LEU A 117 12.90 18.93 -8.37
C LEU A 117 12.72 20.04 -7.33
N GLN A 118 12.18 21.19 -7.72
CA GLN A 118 11.88 22.27 -6.80
C GLN A 118 10.83 21.87 -5.77
N GLU A 119 9.77 21.16 -6.19
CA GLU A 119 8.76 20.59 -5.27
C GLU A 119 9.40 19.60 -4.29
N PHE A 120 10.25 18.70 -4.79
CA PHE A 120 10.98 17.74 -3.96
C PHE A 120 11.86 18.41 -2.90
N LEU A 121 12.66 19.42 -3.29
CA LEU A 121 13.50 20.18 -2.36
C LEU A 121 12.65 20.96 -1.34
N GLY A 122 11.48 21.46 -1.75
CA GLY A 122 10.52 22.10 -0.87
C GLY A 122 10.03 21.16 0.24
N VAL A 123 9.57 19.96 -0.13
CA VAL A 123 9.14 18.92 0.83
C VAL A 123 10.28 18.52 1.76
N MET A 124 11.51 18.37 1.25
CA MET A 124 12.67 18.10 2.11
C MET A 124 12.92 19.23 3.12
N GLY A 125 12.77 20.49 2.72
CA GLY A 125 13.01 21.63 3.60
C GLY A 125 11.95 21.82 4.68
N THR A 126 10.71 21.37 4.46
CA THR A 126 9.58 21.61 5.36
C THR A 126 9.13 20.39 6.15
N GLU A 127 9.14 19.20 5.55
CA GLU A 127 8.57 17.99 6.15
C GLU A 127 9.64 17.07 6.74
N TRP A 128 10.85 17.09 6.19
CA TRP A 128 11.90 16.20 6.66
C TRP A 128 12.61 16.81 7.85
N THR A 129 12.75 16.02 8.91
CA THR A 129 13.63 16.37 10.02
C THR A 129 15.08 16.17 9.56
N MET A 130 15.68 17.25 9.04
CA MET A 130 17.05 17.24 8.50
C MET A 130 18.12 17.21 9.60
N GLU A 131 17.76 17.57 10.83
CA GLU A 131 18.62 17.58 12.01
C GLU A 131 18.08 16.58 13.04
N GLY A 132 18.82 15.47 13.23
CA GLY A 132 18.56 14.47 14.25
C GLY A 132 19.74 14.35 15.19
#